data_AF-A0A062BPD3-F1
#
_entry.id   AF-A0A062BPD3-F1
#
_cell.length_a   1.000
_cell.length_b   1.000
_cell.length_c   1.000
_cell.angle_alpha   90.00
_cell.angle_beta   90.00
_cell.angle_gamma   90.00
#
_symmetry.space_group_name_H-M   'P 1'
#
loop_
_entity.id
_entity.type
_entity.pdbx_description
1 polymer ?
#
loop_
_entity_poly.entity_id
_entity_poly.type
_entity_poly.pdbx_seq_one_letter_code
_entity_poly.pdbx_strand_id
1 'polypeptide(L)'
;MKNTLLLILVLLVSGCFNTANTANTANTANTANTANTANTANTANTVYYSYKKCTLKNVCSEFNYIKYQNSYALFAYKPPVDEFYIKIKDNKYYIIYKNIFSEGVEMGWAQMKIVANNENNLIIETNNIFQTLGNYNIIGNGDNSNYVPSKNYRRDMYKINDFYDGYSFRQYQKLTFIKKNKQLLLDCKNYMQDLDPKNNYSGMFYSVCSDKEKIYFKEIPEL
;
A
#
# COMPACT_ATOMS: atom_id res chain seq x y z
N MET A 1 -87.25 39.14 -6.33
CA MET A 1 -87.14 40.62 -6.25
C MET A 1 -85.66 40.98 -6.29
N LYS A 2 -85.32 41.92 -7.20
CA LYS A 2 -84.20 42.88 -7.23
C LYS A 2 -82.94 42.58 -6.37
N ASN A 3 -81.78 42.34 -6.99
CA ASN A 3 -80.80 43.33 -7.47
C ASN A 3 -79.92 43.98 -6.37
N THR A 4 -78.62 43.65 -6.46
CA THR A 4 -77.44 44.55 -6.39
C THR A 4 -76.99 45.17 -5.06
N LEU A 5 -75.79 44.75 -4.62
CA LEU A 5 -74.62 45.62 -4.26
C LEU A 5 -73.43 44.66 -3.99
N LEU A 6 -72.52 44.37 -4.93
CA LEU A 6 -71.37 45.15 -5.39
C LEU A 6 -70.59 45.89 -4.28
N LEU A 7 -69.52 45.28 -3.79
CA LEU A 7 -68.27 46.02 -3.58
C LEU A 7 -67.12 45.17 -4.14
N ILE A 8 -66.58 45.67 -5.24
CA ILE A 8 -65.36 45.23 -5.89
C ILE A 8 -64.23 46.09 -5.30
N LEU A 9 -63.17 45.47 -4.80
CA LEU A 9 -61.83 46.08 -4.84
C LEU A 9 -60.92 45.19 -5.71
N VAL A 10 -60.95 45.56 -6.99
CA VAL A 10 -59.93 45.48 -8.05
C VAL A 10 -58.48 45.52 -7.48
N LEU A 11 -57.43 44.89 -8.03
CA LEU A 11 -57.18 43.93 -9.12
C LEU A 11 -55.63 43.88 -9.27
N LEU A 12 -55.14 42.89 -10.04
CA LEU A 12 -53.87 42.86 -10.79
C LEU A 12 -52.65 42.31 -10.04
N VAL A 13 -52.30 41.03 -10.26
CA VAL A 13 -51.63 40.45 -11.45
C VAL A 13 -50.16 40.90 -11.55
N SER A 14 -49.23 39.96 -11.41
CA SER A 14 -48.10 39.80 -12.34
C SER A 14 -47.13 38.69 -11.92
N GLY A 15 -46.67 37.90 -12.89
CA GLY A 15 -45.41 37.13 -12.83
C GLY A 15 -45.58 35.63 -12.58
N CYS A 16 -45.82 34.80 -13.60
CA CYS A 16 -44.83 34.18 -14.51
C CYS A 16 -44.14 32.90 -13.95
N PHE A 17 -44.41 31.79 -14.66
CA PHE A 17 -43.66 30.54 -14.87
C PHE A 17 -42.23 30.40 -14.30
N ASN A 18 -41.94 29.28 -13.59
CA ASN A 18 -41.08 28.16 -14.05
C ASN A 18 -40.66 27.17 -12.93
N THR A 19 -40.94 25.88 -13.19
CA THR A 19 -40.06 24.68 -13.19
C THR A 19 -39.04 24.38 -12.07
N ALA A 20 -39.00 23.06 -11.72
CA ALA A 20 -37.98 22.28 -10.99
C ALA A 20 -38.16 22.21 -9.46
N ASN A 21 -37.94 21.11 -8.74
CA ASN A 21 -37.08 19.98 -9.04
C ASN A 21 -37.44 18.73 -8.20
N THR A 22 -37.20 17.58 -8.83
CA THR A 22 -37.15 16.19 -8.37
C THR A 22 -36.66 15.97 -6.92
N ALA A 23 -37.54 15.49 -6.05
CA ALA A 23 -37.21 15.08 -4.68
C ALA A 23 -37.59 13.62 -4.43
N ASN A 24 -37.07 12.67 -5.22
CA ASN A 24 -37.31 11.25 -4.96
C ASN A 24 -36.17 10.30 -5.42
N THR A 25 -34.91 10.69 -5.20
CA THR A 25 -33.74 9.84 -5.55
C THR A 25 -32.65 9.81 -4.46
N ALA A 26 -33.00 10.04 -3.19
CA ALA A 26 -32.01 10.05 -2.10
C ALA A 26 -31.98 8.77 -1.24
N ASN A 27 -33.01 7.91 -1.28
CA ASN A 27 -33.08 6.74 -0.38
C ASN A 27 -32.59 5.42 -0.98
N THR A 28 -32.24 5.36 -2.27
CA THR A 28 -31.65 4.16 -2.89
C THR A 28 -30.12 4.16 -2.82
N ALA A 29 -29.48 5.30 -2.51
CA ALA A 29 -28.02 5.43 -2.47
C ALA A 29 -27.38 4.88 -1.19
N ASN A 30 -28.11 4.80 -0.06
CA ASN A 30 -27.53 4.33 1.20
C ASN A 30 -27.43 2.81 1.31
N THR A 31 -28.21 2.04 0.54
CA THR A 31 -28.08 0.57 0.51
C THR A 31 -26.90 0.12 -0.37
N ALA A 32 -26.48 0.94 -1.34
CA ALA A 32 -25.34 0.65 -2.20
C ALA A 32 -23.97 0.86 -1.50
N ASN A 33 -23.89 1.73 -0.48
CA ASN A 33 -22.64 1.96 0.25
C ASN A 33 -22.27 0.84 1.24
N THR A 34 -23.23 -0.01 1.63
CA THR A 34 -22.94 -1.20 2.45
C THR A 34 -22.50 -2.40 1.58
N ALA A 35 -22.82 -2.40 0.29
CA ALA A 35 -22.47 -3.49 -0.63
C ALA A 35 -21.03 -3.41 -1.19
N ASN A 36 -20.37 -2.25 -1.13
CA ASN A 36 -18.96 -2.12 -1.58
C ASN A 36 -17.92 -2.66 -0.57
N THR A 37 -18.36 -3.19 0.57
CA THR A 37 -17.46 -3.82 1.56
C THR A 37 -17.29 -5.33 1.33
N ALA A 38 -18.00 -5.93 0.37
CA ALA A 38 -18.08 -7.39 0.20
C ALA A 38 -17.34 -7.96 -1.02
N ASN A 39 -16.28 -7.30 -1.51
CA ASN A 39 -15.30 -7.91 -2.42
C ASN A 39 -13.94 -8.11 -1.75
N THR A 40 -13.94 -8.36 -0.44
CA THR A 40 -12.79 -9.02 0.20
C THR A 40 -12.86 -10.48 -0.23
N ALA A 41 -12.34 -10.77 -1.43
CA ALA A 41 -11.99 -12.13 -1.80
C ALA A 41 -11.26 -12.74 -0.61
N ASN A 42 -11.70 -13.93 -0.20
CA ASN A 42 -11.11 -14.72 0.87
C ASN A 42 -9.70 -15.14 0.41
N THR A 43 -8.74 -14.20 0.38
CA THR A 43 -7.32 -14.46 0.09
C THR A 43 -6.74 -15.10 1.34
N ALA A 44 -7.13 -16.35 1.56
CA ALA A 44 -6.40 -17.26 2.41
C ALA A 44 -4.95 -17.27 1.91
N ASN A 45 -4.04 -16.85 2.78
CA ASN A 45 -2.59 -17.02 2.69
C ASN A 45 -1.97 -16.89 1.28
N THR A 46 -1.93 -15.68 0.73
CA THR A 46 -1.25 -15.41 -0.55
C THR A 46 0.11 -14.78 -0.31
N VAL A 47 1.11 -15.14 -1.11
CA VAL A 47 2.42 -14.48 -1.10
C VAL A 47 2.75 -14.00 -2.51
N TYR A 48 3.23 -12.75 -2.60
CA TYR A 48 3.80 -12.18 -3.81
C TYR A 48 5.30 -11.93 -3.62
N TYR A 49 6.08 -12.09 -4.69
CA TYR A 49 7.52 -11.81 -4.73
C TYR A 49 7.85 -10.81 -5.83
N SER A 50 8.77 -9.89 -5.54
CA SER A 50 9.35 -8.93 -6.50
C SER A 50 10.24 -9.63 -7.53
N TYR A 51 9.62 -10.32 -8.48
CA TYR A 51 10.32 -11.19 -9.42
C TYR A 51 10.97 -10.45 -10.59
N LYS A 52 10.65 -9.17 -10.80
CA LYS A 52 11.19 -8.42 -11.94
C LYS A 52 11.35 -6.94 -11.62
N LYS A 53 12.53 -6.41 -11.95
CA LYS A 53 12.87 -4.98 -11.86
C LYS A 53 13.26 -4.48 -13.24
N CYS A 54 12.68 -3.36 -13.67
CA CYS A 54 12.97 -2.77 -14.98
C CYS A 54 13.38 -1.30 -14.84
N THR A 55 14.43 -0.91 -15.55
CA THR A 55 14.85 0.50 -15.66
C THR A 55 13.86 1.31 -16.50
N LEU A 56 14.00 2.65 -16.51
CA LEU A 56 13.25 3.53 -17.41
C LEU A 56 13.44 3.22 -18.90
N LYS A 57 14.60 2.68 -19.27
CA LYS A 57 14.91 2.25 -20.64
C LYS A 57 14.33 0.87 -20.97
N ASN A 58 13.46 0.33 -20.11
CA ASN A 58 12.84 -1.00 -20.22
C ASN A 58 13.84 -2.16 -20.27
N VAL A 59 15.06 -1.98 -19.75
CA VAL A 59 15.97 -3.10 -19.48
C VAL A 59 15.51 -3.76 -18.18
N CYS A 60 15.16 -5.04 -18.23
CA CYS A 60 14.57 -5.78 -17.12
C CYS A 60 15.50 -6.89 -16.63
N SER A 61 15.54 -7.08 -15.31
CA SER A 61 16.14 -8.23 -14.64
C SER A 61 15.04 -9.04 -13.96
N GLU A 62 15.13 -10.36 -14.05
CA GLU A 62 14.23 -11.28 -13.36
C GLU A 62 14.94 -12.02 -12.22
N PHE A 63 14.20 -12.25 -11.15
CA PHE A 63 14.69 -12.83 -9.91
C PHE A 63 13.83 -14.02 -9.49
N ASN A 64 14.43 -14.91 -8.70
CA ASN A 64 13.76 -16.07 -8.14
C ASN A 64 13.78 -15.98 -6.62
N TYR A 65 12.62 -16.23 -6.01
CA TYR A 65 12.49 -16.38 -4.57
C TYR A 65 13.30 -17.59 -4.08
N ILE A 66 13.66 -17.58 -2.79
CA ILE A 66 14.40 -18.69 -2.17
C ILE A 66 13.48 -19.45 -1.22
N LYS A 67 13.34 -20.77 -1.45
CA LYS A 67 12.68 -21.69 -0.51
C LYS A 67 13.68 -22.14 0.56
N TYR A 68 13.26 -22.14 1.81
CA TYR A 68 14.03 -22.64 2.94
C TYR A 68 13.13 -23.35 3.94
N GLN A 69 13.28 -24.67 4.03
CA GLN A 69 12.35 -25.53 4.79
C GLN A 69 10.91 -25.29 4.31
N ASN A 70 9.96 -25.11 5.24
CA ASN A 70 8.54 -24.86 4.94
C ASN A 70 8.23 -23.35 4.89
N SER A 71 9.15 -22.55 4.34
CA SER A 71 8.98 -21.10 4.23
C SER A 71 9.80 -20.54 3.08
N TYR A 72 9.50 -19.30 2.72
CA TYR A 72 10.39 -18.44 1.96
C TYR A 72 11.33 -17.71 2.90
N ALA A 73 12.50 -17.34 2.37
CA ALA A 73 13.51 -16.61 3.13
C ALA A 73 14.23 -15.56 2.28
N LEU A 74 14.67 -14.52 2.96
CA LEU A 74 15.64 -13.55 2.48
C LEU A 74 16.99 -13.88 3.11
N PHE A 75 18.07 -13.83 2.34
CA PHE A 75 19.43 -13.93 2.87
C PHE A 75 20.16 -12.62 2.67
N ALA A 76 20.91 -12.18 3.69
CA ALA A 76 21.52 -10.86 3.75
C ALA A 76 22.27 -10.52 2.46
N TYR A 77 23.27 -11.34 2.12
CA TYR A 77 24.16 -11.08 1.01
C TYR A 77 23.90 -11.97 -0.22
N LYS A 78 22.75 -12.66 -0.29
CA LYS A 78 22.43 -13.58 -1.40
C LYS A 78 20.94 -13.60 -1.79
N PRO A 79 20.59 -13.38 -3.06
CA PRO A 79 21.40 -12.67 -4.06
C PRO A 79 21.73 -11.24 -3.60
N PRO A 80 22.79 -10.58 -4.12
CA PRO A 80 23.15 -9.21 -3.75
C PRO A 80 22.28 -8.17 -4.49
N VAL A 81 20.96 -8.33 -4.39
CA VAL A 81 19.95 -7.41 -4.96
C VAL A 81 18.85 -7.16 -3.93
N ASP A 82 18.14 -6.05 -4.09
CA ASP A 82 16.95 -5.79 -3.28
C ASP A 82 15.87 -6.83 -3.56
N GLU A 83 15.17 -7.26 -2.51
CA GLU A 83 14.14 -8.28 -2.58
C GLU A 83 12.95 -7.91 -1.70
N PHE A 84 11.74 -8.10 -2.23
CA PHE A 84 10.51 -7.71 -1.56
C PHE A 84 9.46 -8.80 -1.66
N TYR A 85 8.70 -8.95 -0.58
CA TYR A 85 7.54 -9.82 -0.54
C TYR A 85 6.33 -9.08 -0.01
N ILE A 86 5.17 -9.44 -0.54
CA ILE A 86 3.86 -9.05 0.00
C ILE A 86 3.19 -10.31 0.47
N LYS A 87 2.97 -10.43 1.77
CA LYS A 87 2.25 -11.56 2.35
C LYS A 87 0.87 -11.10 2.80
N ILE A 88 -0.15 -11.85 2.40
CA ILE A 88 -1.53 -11.69 2.85
C ILE A 88 -1.81 -12.86 3.79
N LYS A 89 -2.12 -12.58 5.05
CA LYS A 89 -2.49 -13.60 6.05
C LYS A 89 -3.58 -13.04 6.94
N ASP A 90 -4.66 -13.80 7.14
CA ASP A 90 -5.79 -13.39 7.99
C ASP A 90 -6.32 -11.99 7.62
N ASN A 91 -6.47 -11.71 6.32
CA ASN A 91 -6.85 -10.41 5.74
C ASN A 91 -5.93 -9.23 6.11
N LYS A 92 -4.72 -9.50 6.60
CA LYS A 92 -3.69 -8.50 6.87
C LYS A 92 -2.61 -8.57 5.80
N TYR A 93 -2.14 -7.39 5.39
CA TYR A 93 -1.05 -7.25 4.44
C TYR A 93 0.24 -7.02 5.21
N TYR A 94 1.29 -7.74 4.82
CA TYR A 94 2.62 -7.60 5.35
C TYR A 94 3.57 -7.33 4.19
N ILE A 95 4.38 -6.29 4.30
CA ILE A 95 5.53 -6.07 3.42
C ILE A 95 6.76 -6.58 4.15
N ILE A 96 7.54 -7.41 3.47
CA ILE A 96 8.85 -7.86 3.93
C ILE A 96 9.85 -7.38 2.89
N TYR A 97 10.94 -6.78 3.33
CA TYR A 97 11.92 -6.17 2.44
C TYR A 97 13.35 -6.55 2.81
N LYS A 98 14.20 -6.57 1.79
CA LYS A 98 15.66 -6.57 1.85
C LYS A 98 16.17 -5.49 0.93
N ASN A 99 16.98 -4.58 1.45
CA ASN A 99 17.70 -3.58 0.68
C ASN A 99 19.21 -3.81 0.81
N ILE A 100 19.92 -3.70 -0.31
CA ILE A 100 21.37 -3.83 -0.38
C ILE A 100 21.98 -2.44 -0.56
N PHE A 101 22.82 -2.04 0.38
CA PHE A 101 23.56 -0.79 0.36
C PHE A 101 25.07 -1.05 0.25
N SER A 102 25.85 -0.04 -0.11
CA SER A 102 27.31 -0.12 -0.07
C SER A 102 27.85 -0.42 1.32
N GLU A 103 27.18 0.08 2.36
CA GLU A 103 27.59 -0.05 3.76
C GLU A 103 27.04 -1.31 4.45
N GLY A 104 26.14 -2.06 3.80
CA GLY A 104 25.56 -3.26 4.40
C GLY A 104 24.22 -3.66 3.84
N VAL A 105 23.49 -4.47 4.60
CA VAL A 105 22.18 -4.99 4.24
C VAL A 105 21.18 -4.55 5.28
N GLU A 106 19.99 -4.23 4.80
CA GLU A 106 18.87 -3.95 5.64
C GLU A 106 17.71 -4.88 5.33
N MET A 107 17.09 -5.42 6.37
CA MET A 107 15.91 -6.27 6.26
C MET A 107 14.91 -5.90 7.32
N GLY A 108 13.64 -5.94 6.94
CA GLY A 108 12.57 -5.71 7.89
C GLY A 108 11.23 -6.10 7.34
N TRP A 109 10.20 -5.72 8.09
CA TRP A 109 8.84 -5.92 7.70
C TRP A 109 7.93 -4.84 8.25
N ALA A 110 6.75 -4.70 7.67
CA ALA A 110 5.70 -3.83 8.17
C ALA A 110 4.35 -4.50 7.96
N GLN A 111 3.48 -4.41 8.98
CA GLN A 111 2.06 -4.68 8.77
C GLN A 111 1.43 -3.43 8.15
N MET A 112 0.65 -3.64 7.09
CA MET A 112 0.02 -2.57 6.33
C MET A 112 -1.48 -2.54 6.59
N LYS A 113 -2.00 -1.33 6.68
CA LYS A 113 -3.43 -1.03 6.67
C LYS A 113 -3.88 -0.83 5.22
N ILE A 114 -5.04 -1.38 4.87
CA ILE A 114 -5.66 -1.17 3.56
C ILE A 114 -6.34 0.19 3.55
N VAL A 115 -5.97 1.03 2.58
CA VAL A 115 -6.61 2.33 2.32
C VAL A 115 -7.66 2.16 1.22
N ALA A 116 -7.30 1.47 0.14
CA ALA A 116 -8.20 1.14 -0.96
C ALA A 116 -7.80 -0.17 -1.61
N ASN A 117 -8.79 -0.97 -2.02
CA ASN A 117 -8.56 -2.23 -2.72
C ASN A 117 -9.68 -2.42 -3.75
N ASN A 118 -9.41 -2.10 -5.01
CA ASN A 118 -10.36 -2.25 -6.12
C ASN A 118 -9.73 -3.09 -7.25
N GLU A 119 -10.43 -3.22 -8.37
CA GLU A 119 -9.99 -4.04 -9.50
C GLU A 119 -8.65 -3.60 -10.09
N ASN A 120 -8.36 -2.29 -10.07
CA ASN A 120 -7.21 -1.70 -10.73
C ASN A 120 -6.07 -1.38 -9.76
N ASN A 121 -6.38 -1.09 -8.50
CA ASN A 121 -5.41 -0.56 -7.55
C ASN A 121 -5.54 -1.22 -6.17
N LEU A 122 -4.39 -1.40 -5.53
CA LEU A 122 -4.25 -1.70 -4.10
C LEU A 122 -3.44 -0.56 -3.47
N ILE A 123 -4.02 0.14 -2.50
CA ILE A 123 -3.36 1.20 -1.74
C ILE A 123 -3.29 0.74 -0.29
N ILE A 124 -2.08 0.66 0.23
CA ILE A 124 -1.81 0.23 1.60
C ILE A 124 -0.83 1.20 2.27
N GLU A 125 -0.98 1.39 3.57
CA GLU A 125 -0.16 2.34 4.33
C GLU A 125 0.31 1.73 5.65
N THR A 126 1.41 2.25 6.17
CA THR A 126 1.87 2.00 7.53
C THR A 126 2.48 3.25 8.10
N ASN A 127 2.50 3.36 9.42
CA ASN A 127 3.30 4.33 10.17
C ASN A 127 4.35 3.67 11.05
N ASN A 128 4.50 2.35 10.96
CA ASN A 128 5.37 1.57 11.82
C ASN A 128 6.07 0.47 11.02
N ILE A 129 7.38 0.39 11.19
CA ILE A 129 8.24 -0.56 10.47
C ILE A 129 9.13 -1.24 11.48
N PHE A 130 9.31 -2.54 11.31
CA PHE A 130 10.11 -3.38 12.16
C PHE A 130 11.42 -3.74 11.45
N GLN A 131 12.55 -3.41 12.08
CA GLN A 131 13.86 -3.76 11.57
C GLN A 131 14.29 -5.11 12.13
N THR A 132 14.83 -5.96 11.27
CA THR A 132 15.24 -7.33 11.63
C THR A 132 16.72 -7.57 11.41
N LEU A 133 17.33 -6.92 10.44
CA LEU A 133 18.77 -6.93 10.20
C LEU A 133 19.17 -5.59 9.61
N GLY A 134 20.32 -5.07 10.01
CA GLY A 134 20.83 -3.78 9.54
C GLY A 134 21.03 -2.78 10.66
N ASN A 135 21.59 -1.64 10.30
CA ASN A 135 21.81 -0.53 11.21
C ASN A 135 20.57 0.38 11.20
N TYR A 136 20.11 0.80 12.38
CA TYR A 136 18.96 1.69 12.54
C TYR A 136 19.07 2.99 11.73
N ASN A 137 20.29 3.46 11.49
CA ASN A 137 20.61 4.71 10.81
C ASN A 137 19.99 4.88 9.40
N ILE A 138 19.59 3.79 8.74
CA ILE A 138 19.18 3.84 7.31
C ILE A 138 17.67 4.09 7.14
N ILE A 139 16.83 3.81 8.15
CA ILE A 139 15.37 4.04 8.08
C ILE A 139 14.82 5.00 9.16
N GLY A 140 15.68 5.65 9.94
CA GLY A 140 15.23 6.70 10.88
C GLY A 140 16.31 7.71 11.23
N ASN A 141 15.91 8.99 11.35
CA ASN A 141 16.74 10.12 11.79
C ASN A 141 17.16 10.03 13.28
N GLY A 142 17.66 8.89 13.75
CA GLY A 142 18.22 8.77 15.09
C GLY A 142 19.63 8.20 15.01
N ASP A 143 20.62 9.00 15.39
CA ASP A 143 21.97 8.53 15.70
C ASP A 143 21.88 7.50 16.83
N ASN A 144 21.80 6.21 16.48
CA ASN A 144 21.88 5.14 17.46
C ASN A 144 22.89 4.13 16.93
N SER A 145 24.13 4.23 17.42
CA SER A 145 25.25 3.33 17.12
C SER A 145 25.03 1.89 17.59
N ASN A 146 23.87 1.60 18.19
CA ASN A 146 23.53 0.30 18.74
C ASN A 146 22.95 -0.59 17.64
N TYR A 147 23.80 -1.51 17.16
CA TYR A 147 23.41 -2.61 16.30
C TYR A 147 22.25 -3.41 16.94
N VAL A 148 21.22 -3.74 16.18
CA VAL A 148 20.04 -4.46 16.69
C VAL A 148 20.24 -5.97 16.53
N PRO A 149 20.53 -6.73 17.60
CA PRO A 149 20.69 -8.17 17.50
C PRO A 149 19.30 -8.83 17.46
N SER A 150 18.67 -8.87 16.29
CA SER A 150 17.55 -9.80 16.08
C SER A 150 18.04 -11.25 16.20
N LYS A 151 17.17 -12.19 16.58
CA LYS A 151 17.48 -13.63 16.45
C LYS A 151 17.86 -14.02 15.01
N ASN A 152 17.42 -13.22 14.03
CA ASN A 152 17.74 -13.36 12.61
C ASN A 152 19.12 -12.80 12.23
N TYR A 153 19.70 -11.91 13.04
CA TYR A 153 21.04 -11.36 12.82
C TYR A 153 22.12 -12.46 12.87
N ARG A 154 22.05 -13.40 13.82
CA ARG A 154 23.05 -14.49 13.94
C ARG A 154 22.97 -15.54 12.82
N ARG A 155 21.99 -15.43 11.90
CA ARG A 155 21.76 -16.38 10.82
C ARG A 155 21.77 -15.75 9.43
N ASP A 156 22.08 -14.45 9.32
CA ASP A 156 22.11 -13.68 8.05
C ASP A 156 20.89 -13.94 7.15
N MET A 157 19.72 -14.18 7.75
CA MET A 157 18.53 -14.64 7.04
C MET A 157 17.26 -14.23 7.78
N TYR A 158 16.25 -13.82 7.04
CA TYR A 158 14.90 -13.58 7.53
C TYR A 158 13.90 -14.54 6.88
N LYS A 159 13.16 -15.31 7.69
CA LYS A 159 12.04 -16.13 7.20
C LYS A 159 10.78 -15.27 7.14
N ILE A 160 10.03 -15.31 6.04
CA ILE A 160 8.87 -14.42 5.80
C ILE A 160 7.80 -14.46 6.91
N ASN A 161 7.75 -15.52 7.70
CA ASN A 161 6.74 -15.73 8.76
C ASN A 161 7.25 -15.41 10.16
N ASP A 162 8.50 -14.98 10.30
CA ASP A 162 9.16 -14.74 11.58
C ASP A 162 9.11 -13.25 11.94
N PHE A 163 7.90 -12.73 12.13
CA PHE A 163 7.60 -11.32 12.43
C PHE A 163 8.17 -10.87 13.78
N TYR A 164 9.48 -10.71 13.85
CA TYR A 164 10.20 -10.19 15.00
C TYR A 164 9.84 -8.71 15.20
N ASP A 165 9.22 -8.40 16.33
CA ASP A 165 8.69 -7.08 16.68
C ASP A 165 9.56 -6.32 17.69
N GLY A 166 10.72 -6.88 18.07
CA GLY A 166 11.57 -6.32 19.12
C GLY A 166 12.25 -5.00 18.77
N TYR A 167 12.20 -4.55 17.51
CA TYR A 167 12.74 -3.26 17.13
C TYR A 167 11.88 -2.60 16.04
N SER A 168 11.17 -1.55 16.43
CA SER A 168 10.26 -0.82 15.54
C SER A 168 10.53 0.68 15.58
N PHE A 169 10.28 1.35 14.47
CA PHE A 169 10.33 2.79 14.39
C PHE A 169 9.17 3.36 13.60
N ARG A 170 8.85 4.61 13.92
CA ARG A 170 7.74 5.32 13.30
C ARG A 170 8.20 5.95 12.00
N GLN A 171 7.71 5.42 10.89
CA GLN A 171 7.90 6.00 9.59
C GLN A 171 6.64 5.77 8.77
N TYR A 172 6.06 6.86 8.29
CA TYR A 172 4.91 6.78 7.39
C TYR A 172 5.36 6.34 6.00
N GLN A 173 4.70 5.32 5.47
CA GLN A 173 4.87 4.87 4.09
C GLN A 173 3.52 4.50 3.49
N LYS A 174 3.27 4.97 2.27
CA LYS A 174 2.08 4.66 1.50
C LYS A 174 2.50 4.05 0.17
N LEU A 175 2.01 2.84 -0.08
CA LEU A 175 2.31 2.06 -1.27
C LEU A 175 1.07 1.99 -2.15
N THR A 176 1.21 2.39 -3.40
CA THR A 176 0.17 2.23 -4.42
C THR A 176 0.64 1.19 -5.41
N PHE A 177 -0.14 0.11 -5.55
CA PHE A 177 0.10 -0.95 -6.51
C PHE A 177 -0.97 -0.93 -7.59
N ILE A 178 -0.51 -0.92 -8.84
CA ILE A 178 -1.36 -1.12 -10.02
C ILE A 178 -1.49 -2.62 -10.25
N LYS A 179 -2.73 -3.12 -10.36
CA LYS A 179 -3.04 -4.53 -10.60
C LYS A 179 -3.11 -4.79 -12.10
N LYS A 180 -2.40 -5.83 -12.57
CA LYS A 180 -2.46 -6.26 -13.97
C LYS A 180 -2.20 -7.75 -14.09
N ASN A 181 -3.14 -8.52 -14.63
CA ASN A 181 -2.96 -9.96 -14.90
C ASN A 181 -2.42 -10.76 -13.69
N LYS A 182 -3.02 -10.58 -12.51
CA LYS A 182 -2.57 -11.17 -11.22
C LYS A 182 -1.17 -10.73 -10.76
N GLN A 183 -0.58 -9.72 -11.40
CA GLN A 183 0.64 -9.06 -10.95
C GLN A 183 0.31 -7.74 -10.27
N LEU A 184 1.22 -7.32 -9.40
CA LEU A 184 1.20 -5.99 -8.78
C LEU A 184 2.42 -5.23 -9.29
N LEU A 185 2.22 -3.99 -9.74
CA LEU A 185 3.28 -3.07 -10.11
C LEU A 185 3.30 -1.93 -9.09
N LEU A 186 4.43 -1.73 -8.41
CA LEU A 186 4.58 -0.60 -7.50
C LEU A 186 4.64 0.71 -8.31
N ASP A 187 3.79 1.67 -7.95
CA ASP A 187 3.84 3.03 -8.46
C ASP A 187 4.92 3.82 -7.72
N CYS A 188 6.18 3.65 -8.16
CA CYS A 188 7.32 4.34 -7.58
C CYS A 188 7.20 5.87 -7.66
N LYS A 189 6.50 6.42 -8.66
CA LYS A 189 6.34 7.88 -8.78
C LYS A 189 5.50 8.41 -7.62
N ASN A 190 4.35 7.79 -7.36
CA ASN A 190 3.50 8.18 -6.24
C ASN A 190 4.15 7.86 -4.89
N TYR A 191 4.82 6.70 -4.76
CA TYR A 191 5.55 6.35 -3.55
C TYR A 191 6.56 7.45 -3.14
N MET A 192 7.37 7.93 -4.09
CA MET A 192 8.38 8.96 -3.80
C MET A 192 7.78 10.33 -3.44
N GLN A 193 6.53 10.61 -3.83
CA GLN A 193 5.83 11.85 -3.47
C GLN A 193 5.27 11.82 -2.05
N ASP A 194 4.89 10.64 -1.57
CA ASP A 194 4.28 10.42 -0.26
C ASP A 194 5.31 10.24 0.88
N LEU A 195 6.61 10.24 0.56
CA LEU A 195 7.68 10.16 1.56
C LEU A 195 7.80 11.47 2.34
N ASP A 196 7.98 11.37 3.66
CA ASP A 196 8.17 12.52 4.54
C ASP A 196 9.43 13.31 4.12
N PRO A 197 9.30 14.62 3.81
CA PRO A 197 10.42 15.50 3.47
C PRO A 197 11.59 15.46 4.44
N LYS A 198 11.34 15.16 5.72
CA LYS A 198 12.37 15.07 6.76
C LYS A 198 13.15 13.77 6.72
N ASN A 199 12.60 12.72 6.11
CA ASN A 199 13.16 11.37 6.03
C ASN A 199 13.46 10.96 4.57
N ASN A 200 13.70 11.95 3.70
CA ASN A 200 13.80 11.87 2.24
C ASN A 200 14.82 10.87 1.66
N TYR A 201 15.63 10.20 2.47
CA TYR A 201 16.62 9.22 2.04
C TYR A 201 16.33 7.81 2.54
N SER A 202 15.11 7.56 3.02
CA SER A 202 14.78 6.33 3.72
C SER A 202 13.41 5.79 3.35
N GLY A 203 13.28 4.47 3.39
CA GLY A 203 12.00 3.77 3.24
C GLY A 203 12.16 2.40 2.57
N MET A 204 11.11 1.57 2.63
CA MET A 204 11.21 0.15 2.23
C MET A 204 11.60 0.02 0.75
N PHE A 205 11.10 0.93 -0.09
CA PHE A 205 11.33 0.94 -1.54
C PHE A 205 12.14 2.15 -2.01
N TYR A 206 12.84 2.86 -1.11
CA TYR A 206 13.50 4.12 -1.47
C TYR A 206 14.52 3.94 -2.59
N SER A 207 15.50 3.04 -2.43
CA SER A 207 16.59 2.85 -3.41
C SER A 207 16.08 2.50 -4.81
N VAL A 208 15.21 1.49 -4.90
CA VAL A 208 14.61 1.04 -6.16
C VAL A 208 13.73 2.11 -6.82
N CYS A 209 12.98 2.90 -6.06
CA CYS A 209 12.13 3.93 -6.62
C CYS A 209 12.89 5.23 -6.94
N SER A 210 13.96 5.57 -6.22
CA SER A 210 14.83 6.70 -6.55
C SER A 210 15.58 6.48 -7.87
N ASP A 211 15.90 5.22 -8.18
CA ASP A 211 16.50 4.83 -9.46
C ASP A 211 15.50 4.82 -10.63
N LYS A 212 14.25 5.24 -10.35
CA LYS A 212 13.13 5.33 -11.29
C LYS A 212 12.81 3.97 -11.93
N GLU A 213 13.00 2.90 -11.18
CA GLU A 213 12.73 1.56 -11.65
C GLU A 213 11.27 1.18 -11.46
N LYS A 214 10.85 0.15 -12.21
CA LYS A 214 9.53 -0.48 -12.10
C LYS A 214 9.71 -1.83 -11.44
N ILE A 215 9.00 -2.06 -10.33
CA ILE A 215 9.09 -3.30 -9.57
C ILE A 215 7.79 -4.06 -9.74
N TYR A 216 7.90 -5.28 -10.25
CA TYR A 216 6.79 -6.16 -10.51
C TYR A 216 6.79 -7.30 -9.51
N PHE A 217 5.59 -7.58 -9.01
CA PHE A 217 5.31 -8.66 -8.09
C PHE A 217 4.42 -9.67 -8.77
N LYS A 218 4.69 -10.95 -8.55
CA LYS A 218 3.82 -12.06 -8.95
C LYS A 218 3.52 -12.92 -7.75
N GLU A 219 2.34 -13.53 -7.75
CA GLU A 219 1.98 -14.56 -6.80
C GLU A 219 2.94 -15.75 -6.90
N ILE A 220 3.34 -16.30 -5.76
CA ILE A 220 4.18 -17.49 -5.64
C ILE A 220 3.40 -18.58 -4.88
N PRO A 221 3.75 -19.87 -5.06
CA PRO A 221 3.04 -20.96 -4.41
C PRO A 221 2.97 -20.81 -2.88
N GLU A 222 1.90 -21.30 -2.26
CA GLU A 222 1.90 -21.50 -0.80
C GLU A 222 2.82 -22.68 -0.44
N LEU A 223 3.45 -22.64 0.74
CA LEU A 223 4.38 -23.67 1.26
C LEU A 223 3.85 -24.33 2.52
#